data_AF-A0A1M4ZWF8-F1
#
_entry.id   AF-A0A1M4ZWF8-F1
#
_cell.length_a   1.000
_cell.length_b   1.000
_cell.length_c   1.000
_cell.angle_alpha   90.00
_cell.angle_beta   90.00
_cell.angle_gamma   90.00
#
_symmetry.space_group_name_H-M   'P 1'
#
loop_
_entity.id
_entity.type
_entity.pdbx_description
1 polymer ?
#
loop_
_entity_poly.entity_id
_entity_poly.type
_entity_poly.pdbx_seq_one_letter_code
_entity_poly.pdbx_strand_id
1 'polypeptide(L)' 'MKVTPESLEGRLMAQRQVLARLVQAADPAVRQWLRDKSEVQVPEEDPGVGDASGAFAIEASLADEMRLILEAAERHRQG' A
#
# COMPACT_ATOMS: atom_id res chain seq x y z
N MET A 1 -2.35 27.32 -6.79
CA MET A 1 -1.84 26.21 -7.64
C MET A 1 -3.00 25.28 -7.94
N LYS A 2 -3.32 25.01 -9.21
CA LYS A 2 -4.37 24.03 -9.55
C LYS A 2 -3.81 22.63 -9.34
N VAL A 3 -4.58 21.76 -8.67
CA VAL A 3 -4.28 20.33 -8.60
C VAL A 3 -4.67 19.72 -9.95
N THR A 4 -3.69 19.25 -10.70
CA THR A 4 -3.87 18.42 -11.90
C THR A 4 -3.64 16.94 -11.55
N PRO A 5 -4.14 15.99 -12.35
CA PRO A 5 -3.86 14.56 -12.17
C PRO A 5 -2.35 14.27 -12.04
N GLU A 6 -1.52 14.89 -12.88
CA GLU A 6 -0.07 14.71 -12.87
C GLU A 6 0.56 15.26 -11.58
N SER A 7 0.08 16.42 -11.11
CA SER A 7 0.56 16.99 -9.85
C SER A 7 0.14 16.14 -8.64
N LEU A 8 -1.00 15.46 -8.71
CA LEU A 8 -1.47 14.56 -7.67
C LEU A 8 -0.66 13.28 -7.66
N GLU A 9 -0.46 12.66 -8.82
CA GLU A 9 0.37 11.48 -9.01
C GLU A 9 1.79 11.72 -8.47
N GLY A 10 2.44 12.82 -8.89
CA GLY A 10 3.78 13.16 -8.42
C GLY A 10 3.87 13.33 -6.90
N ARG A 11 2.82 13.89 -6.26
CA ARG A 11 2.76 14.02 -4.79
C ARG A 11 2.58 12.68 -4.09
N LEU A 12 1.71 11.81 -4.62
CA LEU A 12 1.50 10.47 -4.07
C LEU A 12 2.77 9.61 -4.21
N MET A 13 3.45 9.69 -5.36
CA MET A 13 4.73 9.03 -5.57
C MET A 13 5.79 9.54 -4.58
N ALA A 14 5.92 10.85 -4.41
CA ALA A 14 6.86 11.44 -3.46
C ALA A 14 6.58 10.97 -2.02
N GLN A 15 5.30 10.92 -1.63
CA GLN A 15 4.90 10.42 -0.32
C GLN A 15 5.26 8.95 -0.12
N ARG A 16 5.01 8.08 -1.12
CA ARG A 16 5.41 6.67 -1.06
C ARG A 16 6.92 6.51 -0.88
N GLN A 17 7.73 7.35 -1.55
CA GLN A 17 9.19 7.32 -1.39
C GLN A 17 9.63 7.72 0.02
N VAL A 18 8.97 8.70 0.65
CA VAL A 18 9.24 9.06 2.05
C VAL A 18 8.89 7.89 2.98
N LEU A 19 7.72 7.29 2.80
CA LEU A 19 7.29 6.13 3.59
C LEU A 19 8.25 4.95 3.44
N ALA A 20 8.70 4.65 2.22
CA ALA A 20 9.66 3.59 1.95
C ALA A 20 10.98 3.79 2.73
N ARG A 21 11.48 5.03 2.79
CA ARG A 21 12.69 5.36 3.57
C ARG A 21 12.48 5.17 5.07
N LEU A 22 11.33 5.60 5.59
CA LEU A 22 10.97 5.40 6.99
C LEU A 22 10.86 3.91 7.32
N VAL A 23 10.20 3.12 6.48
CA VAL A 23 10.06 1.66 6.63
C VAL A 23 11.41 0.95 6.56
N GLN A 24 12.31 1.40 5.69
CA GLN A 24 13.67 0.85 5.60
C GLN A 24 14.50 1.14 6.86
N ALA A 25 14.31 2.30 7.48
CA ALA A 25 14.97 2.68 8.74
C ALA A 25 14.27 2.12 9.99
N ALA A 26 13.04 1.64 9.86
CA ALA A 26 12.25 1.11 10.96
C ALA A 26 12.73 -0.28 11.41
N ASP A 27 12.27 -0.66 12.61
CA ASP A 27 12.49 -1.99 13.16
C ASP A 27 12.02 -3.09 12.17
N PRO A 28 12.76 -4.21 12.04
CA PRO A 28 12.33 -5.33 11.20
C PRO A 28 10.89 -5.82 11.45
N ALA A 29 10.38 -5.70 12.68
CA ALA A 29 9.00 -6.04 13.03
C ALA A 29 7.96 -5.19 12.28
N VAL A 30 8.27 -3.92 11.98
CA VAL A 30 7.38 -3.05 11.18
C VAL A 30 7.28 -3.56 9.75
N ARG A 31 8.41 -3.96 9.16
CA ARG A 31 8.44 -4.56 7.82
C ARG A 31 7.70 -5.90 7.78
N GLN A 32 7.79 -6.69 8.85
CA GLN A 32 7.02 -7.93 8.94
C GLN A 32 5.52 -7.65 9.06
N TRP A 33 5.12 -6.74 9.94
CA TRP A 33 3.73 -6.34 10.08
C TRP A 33 3.12 -5.83 8.78
N LEU A 34 3.87 -5.03 8.00
CA LEU A 34 3.44 -4.57 6.69
C LEU A 34 3.26 -5.71 5.68
N ARG A 35 4.14 -6.73 5.71
CA ARG A 35 3.98 -7.92 4.86
C ARG A 35 2.70 -8.66 5.21
N ASP A 36 2.48 -8.92 6.49
CA ASP A 36 1.29 -9.64 6.96
C ASP A 36 -0.01 -8.91 6.57
N LYS A 37 0.02 -7.57 6.50
CA LYS A 37 -1.14 -6.75 6.11
C LYS A 37 -1.28 -6.54 4.60
N SER A 38 -0.23 -6.79 3.82
CA SER A 38 -0.28 -6.71 2.35
C SER A 38 -0.95 -7.92 1.71
N GLU A 39 -1.20 -8.98 2.47
CA GLU A 39 -1.96 -10.15 2.04
C GLU A 39 -3.46 -9.92 2.31
N VAL A 40 -4.21 -9.53 1.27
CA VAL A 40 -5.68 -9.49 1.35
C VAL A 40 -6.17 -10.94 1.42
N GLN A 41 -6.70 -11.35 2.56
CA GLN A 41 -7.56 -12.53 2.60
C GLN A 41 -8.92 -12.11 2.08
N VAL A 42 -9.13 -12.22 0.77
CA VAL A 42 -10.46 -12.10 0.18
C VAL A 42 -11.24 -13.32 0.68
N PRO A 43 -12.24 -13.16 1.55
CA PRO A 43 -13.12 -14.26 1.89
C PRO A 43 -13.77 -14.73 0.59
N GLU A 44 -13.79 -16.04 0.36
CA GLU A 44 -14.49 -16.65 -0.77
C GLU A 44 -15.88 -16.01 -0.89
N GLU A 45 -16.08 -15.17 -1.91
CA GLU A 45 -17.29 -14.37 -2.03
C GLU A 45 -18.50 -15.32 -2.20
N ASP A 46 -19.31 -15.44 -1.15
CA ASP A 46 -20.62 -16.07 -1.24
C ASP A 46 -21.47 -15.23 -2.22
N PRO A 47 -21.90 -15.76 -3.38
CA PRO A 47 -22.50 -15.00 -4.47
C PRO A 47 -23.84 -14.29 -4.14
N GLY A 48 -24.26 -14.28 -2.87
CA GLY A 48 -25.49 -13.68 -2.38
C GLY A 48 -25.38 -12.31 -1.69
N VAL A 49 -24.18 -11.76 -1.43
CA VAL A 49 -24.02 -10.51 -0.65
C VAL A 49 -23.63 -9.33 -1.56
N GLY A 50 -24.63 -8.58 -2.02
CA GLY A 50 -24.48 -7.52 -3.03
C GLY A 50 -23.87 -6.19 -2.54
N ASP A 51 -23.48 -6.09 -1.27
CA ASP A 51 -23.20 -4.84 -0.56
C ASP A 51 -21.84 -4.80 0.15
N ALA A 52 -21.05 -5.88 0.09
CA ALA A 52 -19.70 -5.92 0.68
C ALA A 52 -18.57 -5.36 -0.23
N SER A 53 -18.85 -5.12 -1.51
CA SER A 53 -17.82 -4.83 -2.54
C SER A 53 -17.01 -3.55 -2.29
N GLY A 54 -17.60 -2.52 -1.68
CA GLY A 54 -16.93 -1.23 -1.44
C GLY A 54 -15.89 -1.28 -0.31
N ALA A 55 -16.16 -2.05 0.74
CA ALA A 55 -15.22 -2.23 1.85
C ALA A 55 -13.99 -3.04 1.40
N PHE A 56 -14.23 -4.12 0.64
CA PHE A 56 -13.15 -4.93 0.06
C PHE A 56 -12.28 -4.14 -0.94
N ALA A 57 -12.87 -3.22 -1.71
CA ALA A 57 -12.10 -2.38 -2.63
C ALA A 57 -11.09 -1.47 -1.90
N ILE A 58 -11.48 -0.90 -0.75
CA ILE A 58 -10.59 -0.06 0.06
C ILE A 58 -9.49 -0.91 0.70
N GLU A 59 -9.84 -2.06 1.26
CA GLU A 59 -8.89 -2.99 1.88
C GLU A 59 -7.87 -3.51 0.85
N ALA A 60 -8.33 -3.86 -0.35
CA ALA A 60 -7.46 -4.26 -1.45
C ALA A 60 -6.51 -3.13 -1.88
N SER A 61 -7.02 -1.90 -1.97
CA SER A 61 -6.18 -0.74 -2.29
C SER A 61 -5.13 -0.47 -1.20
N LEU A 62 -5.46 -0.67 0.07
CA LEU A 62 -4.52 -0.49 1.17
C LEU A 62 -3.44 -1.56 1.16
N ALA A 63 -3.80 -2.81 0.95
CA ALA A 63 -2.86 -3.91 0.85
C ALA A 63 -1.90 -3.73 -0.33
N ASP A 64 -2.40 -3.27 -1.49
CA ASP A 64 -1.56 -2.96 -2.64
C ASP A 64 -0.58 -1.81 -2.33
N GLU A 65 -1.02 -0.74 -1.66
CA GLU A 65 -0.11 0.34 -1.27
C GLU A 65 0.96 -0.13 -0.27
N MET A 66 0.62 -1.02 0.68
CA MET A 66 1.60 -1.63 1.59
C MET A 66 2.65 -2.44 0.82
N ARG A 67 2.24 -3.23 -0.17
CA ARG A 67 3.14 -3.95 -1.07
C ARG A 67 4.07 -3.00 -1.83
N LEU A 68 3.52 -1.92 -2.39
CA LEU A 68 4.30 -0.92 -3.14
C LEU A 68 5.32 -0.18 -2.25
N ILE A 69 4.98 0.10 -0.99
CA ILE A 69 5.90 0.68 -0.01
C ILE A 69 7.04 -0.29 0.31
N LEU A 70 6.73 -1.57 0.53
CA LEU A 70 7.72 -2.62 0.79
C LEU A 70 8.70 -2.78 -0.39
N GLU A 71 8.18 -2.88 -1.61
CA GLU A 71 9.01 -2.95 -2.82
C GLU A 71 9.93 -1.73 -2.97
N ALA A 72 9.41 -0.53 -2.68
CA ALA A 72 10.21 0.68 -2.70
C ALA A 72 11.30 0.68 -1.62
N ALA A 73 11.00 0.18 -0.41
CA ALA A 73 11.97 0.07 0.67
C ALA A 73 13.10 -0.93 0.32
N GLU A 74 12.77 -2.05 -0.32
CA GLU A 74 13.74 -3.02 -0.83
C GLU A 74 14.68 -2.41 -1.87
N ARG A 75 14.15 -1.62 -2.82
CA ARG A 75 14.98 -0.91 -3.81
C ARG A 75 15.98 0.04 -3.17
N HIS A 76 15.59 0.76 -2.10
CA HIS A 76 16.49 1.66 -1.36
C HIS A 76 17.58 0.92 -0.57
N ARG A 77 17.45 -0.39 -0.35
CA ARG A 77 18.51 -1.19 0.30
C ARG A 77 19.60 -1.60 -0.69
N GLN A 78 19.27 -1.72 -1.97
CA GLN A 78 20.14 -2.24 -3.01
C GLN A 78 21.01 -1.17 -3.69
N GLY A 79 20.68 0.11 -3.51
CA GLY A 79 21.46 1.26 -4.00
C GLY A 79 22.23 1.94 -2.88
#